data_AF-A0A955GAP8-F1
#
_entry.id   AF-A0A955GAP8-F1
#
_cell.length_a   1.000
_cell.length_b   1.000
_cell.length_c   1.000
_cell.angle_alpha   90.00
_cell.angle_beta   90.00
_cell.angle_gamma   90.00
#
_symmetry.space_group_name_H-M   'P 1'
#
loop_
_entity.id
_entity.type
_entity.pdbx_description
1 polymer ?
#
loop_
_entity_poly.entity_id
_entity_poly.type
_entity_poly.pdbx_seq_one_letter_code
_entity_poly.pdbx_strand_id
1 'polypeptide(L)' 'MKRSDIAMIILLASLSMMAAFAIATNLSFLKVDEKGEPVDRVEKINSSIDDQPSATVFNKDAINPTVKTIIGGTGQQ' A
#
# COMPACT_ATOMS: atom_id res chain seq x y z
N MET A 1 22.43 51.75 -1.59
CA MET A 1 21.74 51.45 -2.85
C MET A 1 20.60 52.44 -3.02
N LYS A 2 20.45 53.01 -4.22
CA LYS A 2 19.31 53.90 -4.50
C LYS A 2 18.03 53.07 -4.39
N ARG A 3 16.91 53.68 -4.00
CA ARG A 3 15.62 52.97 -3.90
C ARG A 3 15.23 52.30 -5.23
N SER A 4 15.65 52.89 -6.34
CA SER A 4 15.50 52.32 -7.69
C SER A 4 16.30 51.03 -7.89
N ASP A 5 17.52 50.95 -7.35
CA ASP A 5 18.37 49.76 -7.51
C ASP A 5 17.75 48.57 -6.78
N ILE A 6 17.18 48.81 -5.60
CA ILE A 6 16.47 47.79 -4.82
C ILE A 6 15.20 47.35 -5.53
N ALA A 7 14.41 48.29 -6.07
CA ALA A 7 13.21 47.97 -6.84
C ALA A 7 13.52 47.12 -8.08
N MET A 8 14.62 47.42 -8.76
CA MET A 8 15.06 46.66 -9.94
C MET A 8 15.49 45.24 -9.59
N ILE A 9 16.19 45.05 -8.46
CA ILE A 9 16.56 43.72 -7.97
C ILE A 9 15.32 42.89 -7.65
N ILE A 10 14.34 43.47 -6.95
CA ILE A 10 13.09 42.78 -6.59
C ILE A 10 12.32 42.39 -7.85
N LEU A 11 12.26 43.27 -8.85
CA LEU A 11 11.61 43.00 -10.13
C LEU A 11 12.26 41.82 -10.87
N LEU A 12 13.59 41.78 -10.93
CA LEU A 12 14.31 40.69 -11.60
C LEU A 12 14.16 39.36 -10.85
N ALA A 13 14.22 39.40 -9.52
CA ALA A 13 14.05 38.22 -8.69
C ALA A 13 12.64 37.61 -8.83
N SER A 14 11.59 38.44 -8.80
CA SER A 14 10.21 37.97 -8.94
C SER A 14 9.95 37.40 -10.34
N LEU A 15 10.43 38.07 -11.38
CA LEU A 15 10.28 37.60 -12.76
C LEU A 15 11.01 36.27 -12.99
N SER A 16 12.21 36.12 -12.42
CA SER A 16 12.99 34.88 -12.50
C SER A 16 12.30 33.73 -11.77
N MET A 17 11.74 33.98 -10.59
CA MET A 17 11.03 32.96 -9.81
C MET A 17 9.74 32.53 -10.51
N MET A 18 9.01 33.47 -11.11
CA MET A 18 7.82 33.18 -11.91
C MET A 18 8.15 32.31 -13.12
N ALA A 19 9.21 32.64 -13.85
CA ALA A 19 9.66 31.85 -15.00
C ALA A 19 10.10 30.44 -14.58
N ALA A 20 10.88 30.32 -13.49
CA ALA A 20 11.33 29.03 -12.97
C ALA A 20 10.15 28.13 -12.55
N PHE A 21 9.15 28.69 -11.87
CA PHE A 21 7.94 27.95 -11.48
C PHE A 21 7.14 27.48 -12.70
N ALA A 22 6.95 28.34 -13.70
CA ALA A 22 6.25 27.98 -14.92
C ALA A 22 6.96 26.85 -15.69
N ILE A 23 8.30 26.87 -15.75
CA ILE A 23 9.06 25.80 -16.37
C ILE A 23 8.95 24.51 -15.56
N ALA A 24 9.23 24.57 -14.25
CA ALA A 24 9.24 23.38 -13.38
C ALA A 24 7.89 22.65 -13.36
N THR A 25 6.78 23.38 -13.38
CA THR A 25 5.42 22.78 -13.40
C THR A 25 5.05 22.13 -14.73
N ASN A 26 5.70 22.51 -15.84
CA ASN A 26 5.49 21.87 -17.14
C ASN A 26 6.36 20.63 -17.36
N LEU A 27 7.39 20.42 -16.54
CA LEU A 27 8.24 19.24 -16.61
C LEU A 27 7.50 18.02 -16.03
N SER A 28 7.13 17.08 -16.90
CA SER A 28 6.38 15.87 -16.54
C SER A 28 7.09 15.00 -15.50
N PHE A 29 8.42 15.02 -15.44
CA PHE A 29 9.19 14.24 -14.47
C PHE A 29 9.22 14.84 -13.05
N LEU A 30 8.86 16.12 -12.88
CA LEU A 30 8.70 16.75 -11.57
C LEU A 30 7.25 16.67 -11.07
N LYS A 31 6.30 16.29 -11.93
CA LYS A 31 4.92 16.07 -11.52
C LYS A 31 4.86 14.80 -10.70
N VAL A 32 4.39 14.92 -9.47
CA VAL A 32 4.03 13.77 -8.65
C VAL A 32 2.89 13.04 -9.36
N ASP A 33 3.08 11.77 -9.68
CA ASP A 33 2.00 10.94 -10.22
C ASP A 33 0.91 10.82 -9.14
N GLU A 34 -0.29 11.32 -9.42
CA GLU A 34 -1.43 11.25 -8.50
C GLU A 34 -1.82 9.81 -8.15
N LYS A 35 -1.45 8.85 -9.00
CA LYS A 35 -1.77 7.43 -8.80
C LYS A 35 -0.79 6.74 -7.84
N GLY A 36 0.35 7.37 -7.56
CA GLY A 36 1.47 6.74 -6.86
C GLY A 36 2.04 5.55 -7.66
N GLU A 37 3.19 5.02 -7.24
CA GLU A 37 3.74 3.82 -7.86
C GLU A 37 2.79 2.63 -7.57
N PRO A 38 2.45 1.79 -8.57
CA PRO A 38 1.66 0.59 -8.36
C PRO A 38 2.48 -0.44 -7.58
N VAL A 39 2.45 -0.32 -6.26
CA VAL A 39 2.97 -1.35 -5.37
C VAL A 39 1.96 -2.49 -5.28
N ASP A 40 2.46 -3.72 -5.18
CA ASP A 40 1.65 -4.89 -4.87
C ASP A 40 0.96 -4.66 -3.53
N ARG A 41 -0.34 -4.34 -3.58
CA ARG A 41 -1.16 -4.23 -2.38
C ARG A 41 -1.56 -5.63 -1.96
N VAL A 42 -1.32 -5.97 -0.71
CA VAL A 42 -1.83 -7.21 -0.13
C VAL A 42 -3.35 -7.26 -0.32
N GLU A 43 -3.84 -8.39 -0.84
CA GLU A 43 -5.27 -8.62 -1.00
C GLU A 43 -5.94 -8.52 0.38
N LYS A 44 -7.10 -7.87 0.44
CA LYS A 44 -7.85 -7.77 1.69
C LYS A 44 -8.27 -9.18 2.09
N ILE A 45 -7.85 -9.62 3.28
CA ILE A 45 -8.31 -10.87 3.88
C ILE A 45 -9.83 -10.79 3.99
N ASN A 46 -10.54 -11.58 3.18
CA ASN A 46 -11.99 -11.73 3.27
C ASN A 46 -12.31 -12.82 4.31
N SER A 47 -13.40 -12.64 5.04
CA SER A 47 -13.92 -13.67 5.95
C SER A 47 -14.87 -14.65 5.26
N SER A 48 -15.12 -14.43 3.96
CA SER A 48 -15.96 -15.29 3.15
C SER A 48 -15.18 -16.55 2.80
N ILE A 49 -15.66 -17.68 3.30
CA ILE A 49 -15.19 -18.99 2.87
C ILE A 49 -16.00 -19.30 1.61
N ASP A 50 -15.40 -19.00 0.45
CA ASP A 50 -16.07 -19.13 -0.84
C ASP A 50 -16.26 -20.62 -1.24
N ASP A 51 -15.49 -21.53 -0.65
CA ASP A 51 -15.51 -22.95 -0.94
C ASP A 51 -16.12 -23.78 0.21
N GLN A 52 -17.17 -24.55 -0.11
CA GLN A 52 -17.72 -25.52 0.83
C GLN A 52 -16.71 -26.67 1.05
N PRO A 53 -16.49 -27.14 2.29
CA PRO A 53 -15.58 -28.24 2.56
C PRO A 53 -15.91 -29.46 1.70
N SER A 54 -14.87 -30.16 1.23
CA SER A 54 -15.05 -31.35 0.39
C SER A 54 -16.00 -32.35 1.05
N ALA A 55 -17.13 -32.62 0.42
CA ALA A 55 -18.13 -33.57 0.90
C ALA A 55 -17.58 -35.01 0.99
N THR A 56 -16.52 -35.34 0.25
CA THR A 56 -15.86 -36.64 0.35
C THR A 56 -15.19 -36.84 1.71
N VAL A 57 -14.69 -35.76 2.32
CA VAL A 57 -14.02 -35.78 3.63
C VAL A 57 -14.99 -35.43 4.76
N PHE A 58 -15.85 -34.42 4.54
CA PHE A 58 -16.80 -33.90 5.53
C PHE A 58 -18.22 -34.37 5.21
N ASN A 59 -18.48 -35.67 5.40
CA ASN A 59 -19.82 -36.23 5.30
C ASN A 59 -20.27 -36.90 6.61
N LYS A 60 -21.58 -37.11 6.73
CA LYS A 60 -22.22 -37.75 7.89
C LYS A 60 -21.77 -39.19 8.15
N ASP A 61 -21.26 -39.86 7.11
CA ASP A 61 -20.82 -41.25 7.18
C ASP A 61 -19.30 -41.33 7.42
N ALA A 62 -18.61 -40.18 7.48
CA ALA A 62 -17.20 -40.11 7.80
C ALA A 62 -17.00 -40.53 9.26
N ILE A 63 -16.11 -41.50 9.48
CA ILE A 63 -15.67 -41.82 10.83
C ILE A 63 -14.98 -40.56 11.36
N ASN A 64 -15.50 -40.02 12.46
CA ASN A 64 -14.90 -38.91 13.16
C ASN A 64 -14.01 -39.52 14.25
N PRO A 65 -12.72 -39.85 13.99
CA PRO A 65 -11.88 -40.49 14.96
C PRO A 65 -11.65 -39.51 16.12
N THR A 66 -12.38 -39.68 17.21
CA THR A 66 -12.06 -39.06 18.48
C THR A 66 -10.80 -39.71 19.00
N VAL A 67 -9.65 -39.16 18.61
CA VAL A 67 -8.36 -39.60 19.12
C VAL A 67 -8.30 -39.17 20.58
N LYS A 68 -8.43 -40.14 21.50
CA LYS A 68 -8.31 -39.90 22.94
C LYS A 68 -6.85 -39.53 23.25
N THR A 69 -6.55 -38.25 23.26
CA THR A 69 -5.23 -37.75 23.67
C THR A 69 -5.20 -37.64 25.18
N ILE A 70 -4.37 -38.46 25.84
CA ILE A 70 -4.08 -38.32 27.27
C ILE A 70 -2.92 -37.33 27.38
N ILE A 71 -3.21 -36.07 27.69
CA ILE A 71 -2.17 -35.09 27.98
C ILE A 71 -1.58 -35.42 29.36
N GLY A 72 -0.36 -35.95 29.38
CA GLY A 72 0.39 -36.25 30.60
C GLY A 72 0.60 -37.73 30.94
N GLY A 73 0.18 -38.68 30.09
CA GLY A 73 0.53 -40.09 30.25
C GLY A 73 1.86 -40.41 29.58
N THR A 74 2.87 -40.82 30.35
CA THR A 74 4.13 -41.34 29.80
C THR A 74 3.85 -42.54 28.90
N GLY A 75 4.16 -42.38 27.61
CA GLY A 75 3.88 -43.38 26.57
C GLY A 75 4.53 -44.73 26.88
N GLN A 76 3.69 -45.76 26.91
CA GLN A 76 4.06 -47.14 26.58
C GLN A 76 2.88 -47.79 25.88
N GLN A 77 2.95 -47.85 24.54
CA GLN A 77 2.60 -49.00 23.72
C GLN A 77 3.57 -49.07 22.56
#